data_AF-A0A166KW22-F1
#
_entry.id   AF-A0A166KW22-F1
#
_cell.length_a   1.000
_cell.length_b   1.000
_cell.length_c   1.000
_cell.angle_alpha   90.00
_cell.angle_beta   90.00
_cell.angle_gamma   90.00
#
_symmetry.space_group_name_H-M   'P 1'
#
loop_
_entity.id
_entity.type
_entity.pdbx_description
1 polymer ?
#
loop_
_entity_poly.entity_id
_entity_poly.type
_entity_poly.pdbx_seq_one_letter_code
_entity_poly.pdbx_strand_id
1 'polypeptide(L)'
;MSSRADSTSPPPYSFESSSFPPPPPRVGEIARNWDFQAKFEAAEERVRIAVLETITAWKAPRPCDTWEFVPRVEIQDTYDAAPLDLKRALEFLVDCRYTTYLNNDLDRRTHEYFHRLGSIEHTGSSRWPAQSPAAFYQDFMAAHEPVQKSVLTTFGLWKYNRGGEYTKPAPDEVLQAYRTSPPELKVLLNWVLDIGSIVPVQDLRDVAQHEGTMRKYIEDSIRVKNQVQYPI
;
A
#
# COMPACT_ATOMS: atom_id res chain seq x y z
N MET A 1 18.08 2.24 -66.64
CA MET A 1 18.65 1.15 -65.83
C MET A 1 19.54 1.81 -64.78
N SER A 2 19.08 1.95 -63.53
CA SER A 2 19.25 1.00 -62.39
C SER A 2 20.70 0.92 -61.90
N SER A 3 21.05 0.99 -60.61
CA SER A 3 20.26 0.98 -59.38
C SER A 3 20.98 1.71 -58.25
N ARG A 4 20.14 2.21 -57.36
CA ARG A 4 20.36 2.95 -56.12
C ARG A 4 20.94 2.00 -55.05
N ALA A 5 21.78 2.51 -54.16
CA ALA A 5 22.31 1.77 -53.04
C ALA A 5 21.18 1.36 -52.07
N ASP A 6 21.00 0.05 -51.88
CA ASP A 6 20.21 -0.54 -50.80
C ASP A 6 21.10 -0.67 -49.56
N SER A 7 20.77 0.07 -48.50
CA SER A 7 21.17 -0.26 -47.14
C SER A 7 20.01 0.12 -46.22
N THR A 8 18.97 -0.70 -46.26
CA THR A 8 17.82 -0.65 -45.35
C THR A 8 18.03 -1.65 -44.22
N SER A 9 18.67 -1.22 -43.14
CA SER A 9 18.52 -1.79 -41.80
C SER A 9 18.90 -0.73 -40.76
N PRO A 10 17.94 -0.20 -39.97
CA PRO A 10 18.28 0.50 -38.73
C PRO A 10 18.76 -0.53 -37.67
N PRO A 11 19.59 -0.10 -36.69
CA PRO A 11 20.09 -0.97 -35.64
C PRO A 11 18.95 -1.47 -34.72
N PRO A 12 19.13 -2.62 -34.02
CA PRO A 12 18.14 -3.11 -33.07
C PRO A 12 18.15 -2.23 -31.82
N TYR A 13 17.05 -2.25 -31.06
CA TYR A 13 16.69 -1.39 -29.92
C TYR A 13 15.97 -0.10 -30.32
N SER A 14 14.78 -0.28 -30.88
CA SER A 14 13.70 0.68 -30.78
C SER A 14 13.43 0.96 -29.30
N PHE A 15 13.81 2.13 -28.82
CA PHE A 15 13.10 2.76 -27.71
C PHE A 15 11.65 2.94 -28.17
N GLU A 16 10.73 2.08 -27.72
CA GLU A 16 9.31 2.37 -27.83
C GLU A 16 9.04 3.62 -26.98
N SER A 17 9.02 4.76 -27.64
CA SER A 17 8.34 5.94 -27.14
C SER A 17 6.89 5.52 -26.94
N SER A 18 6.41 5.53 -25.69
CA SER A 18 5.01 5.33 -25.35
C SER A 18 4.16 6.29 -26.20
N SER A 19 3.61 5.76 -27.29
CA SER A 19 2.92 6.53 -28.34
C SER A 19 1.46 6.11 -28.44
N PHE A 20 0.89 5.55 -27.37
CA PHE A 20 -0.54 5.36 -27.29
C PHE A 20 -1.15 6.65 -26.73
N PRO A 21 -1.72 7.53 -27.57
CA PRO A 21 -2.53 8.63 -27.06
C PRO A 21 -3.66 8.04 -26.21
N PRO A 22 -4.11 8.74 -25.14
CA PRO A 22 -5.24 8.28 -24.37
C PRO A 22 -6.42 8.03 -25.31
N PRO A 23 -7.16 6.92 -25.16
CA PRO A 23 -8.28 6.62 -26.03
C PRO A 23 -9.29 7.77 -25.97
N PRO A 24 -9.92 8.13 -27.11
CA PRO A 24 -10.82 9.27 -27.16
C PRO A 24 -11.98 9.09 -26.17
N PRO A 25 -12.43 10.17 -25.50
CA PRO A 25 -13.56 10.09 -24.58
C PRO A 25 -14.80 9.55 -25.30
N ARG A 26 -15.55 8.66 -24.64
CA ARG A 26 -16.77 8.10 -25.23
C ARG A 26 -17.81 9.20 -25.34
N VAL A 27 -18.67 9.13 -26.37
CA VAL A 27 -19.69 10.14 -26.64
C VAL A 27 -20.58 10.33 -25.40
N GLY A 28 -20.56 11.54 -24.82
CA GLY A 28 -21.36 11.91 -23.65
C GLY A 28 -20.59 12.04 -22.33
N GLU A 29 -19.29 11.75 -22.30
CA GLU A 29 -18.48 11.86 -21.09
C GLU A 29 -17.81 13.24 -20.96
N ILE A 30 -18.04 13.90 -19.82
CA ILE A 30 -17.25 15.05 -19.36
C ILE A 30 -15.81 14.56 -19.22
N ALA A 31 -14.84 15.34 -19.72
CA ALA A 31 -13.41 15.02 -19.77
C ALA A 31 -12.96 14.09 -18.63
N ARG A 32 -12.76 12.80 -18.97
CA ARG A 32 -12.25 11.80 -18.02
C ARG A 32 -10.92 12.30 -17.47
N ASN A 33 -10.75 12.25 -16.15
CA ASN A 33 -9.45 12.50 -15.56
C ASN A 33 -8.54 11.29 -15.82
N TRP A 34 -7.60 11.44 -16.76
CA TRP A 34 -6.63 10.41 -17.15
C TRP A 34 -5.34 10.45 -16.33
N ASP A 35 -5.32 11.15 -15.19
CA ASP A 35 -4.12 11.33 -14.37
C ASP A 35 -3.49 9.99 -13.96
N PHE A 36 -4.29 9.00 -13.56
CA PHE A 36 -3.76 7.70 -13.14
C PHE A 36 -3.17 6.93 -14.33
N GLN A 37 -3.86 6.87 -15.48
CA GLN A 37 -3.29 6.28 -16.70
C GLN A 37 -1.96 6.92 -17.07
N ALA A 38 -1.88 8.26 -17.05
CA ALA A 38 -0.66 8.96 -17.42
C ALA A 38 0.50 8.59 -16.48
N LYS A 39 0.24 8.55 -15.17
CA LYS A 39 1.21 8.08 -14.18
C LYS A 39 1.60 6.61 -14.40
N PHE A 40 0.64 5.74 -14.68
CA PHE A 40 0.87 4.32 -14.95
C PHE A 40 1.77 4.12 -16.17
N GLU A 41 1.46 4.76 -17.31
CA GLU A 41 2.25 4.62 -18.55
C GLU A 41 3.66 5.22 -18.43
N ALA A 42 3.83 6.26 -17.61
CA ALA A 42 5.14 6.83 -17.31
C ALA A 42 5.97 6.00 -16.33
N ALA A 43 5.36 5.02 -15.64
CA ALA A 43 6.06 4.19 -14.66
C ALA A 43 6.92 3.11 -15.31
N GLU A 44 7.99 2.73 -14.61
CA GLU A 44 8.86 1.63 -15.02
C GLU A 44 8.05 0.34 -15.19
N GLU A 45 8.44 -0.54 -16.13
CA GLU A 45 7.70 -1.78 -16.44
C GLU A 45 7.43 -2.62 -15.17
N ARG A 46 8.39 -2.67 -14.24
CA ARG A 46 8.23 -3.39 -12.97
C ARG A 46 7.10 -2.84 -12.10
N VAL A 47 6.94 -1.52 -12.06
CA VAL A 47 5.87 -0.85 -11.32
C VAL A 47 4.54 -1.08 -12.03
N ARG A 48 4.51 -1.03 -13.36
CA ARG A 48 3.31 -1.34 -14.15
C ARG A 48 2.84 -2.79 -13.92
N ILE A 49 3.76 -3.76 -13.91
CA ILE A 49 3.45 -5.16 -13.57
C ILE A 49 2.87 -5.25 -12.15
N ALA A 50 3.51 -4.61 -11.17
CA ALA A 50 3.02 -4.62 -9.78
C ALA A 50 1.61 -4.02 -9.65
N VAL A 51 1.29 -2.97 -10.41
CA VAL A 51 -0.06 -2.37 -10.48
C VAL A 51 -1.07 -3.39 -11.03
N LEU A 52 -0.76 -4.04 -12.14
CA LEU A 52 -1.64 -5.04 -12.76
C LEU A 52 -1.86 -6.24 -11.83
N GLU A 53 -0.79 -6.77 -11.24
CA GLU A 53 -0.87 -7.87 -10.26
C GLU A 53 -1.68 -7.48 -9.02
N THR A 54 -1.56 -6.24 -8.54
CA THR A 54 -2.33 -5.74 -7.38
C THR A 54 -3.82 -5.71 -7.69
N ILE A 55 -4.20 -5.21 -8.86
CA ILE A 55 -5.60 -5.20 -9.29
C ILE A 55 -6.15 -6.63 -9.35
N THR A 56 -5.41 -7.55 -9.98
CA THR A 56 -5.83 -8.96 -10.08
C THR A 56 -5.94 -9.58 -8.69
N ALA A 57 -4.98 -9.38 -7.80
CA ALA A 57 -4.99 -9.94 -6.44
C ALA A 57 -6.19 -9.48 -5.58
N TRP A 58 -6.68 -8.26 -5.81
CA TRP A 58 -7.82 -7.68 -5.08
C TRP A 58 -9.18 -8.06 -5.69
N LYS A 59 -9.23 -8.34 -7.00
CA LYS A 59 -10.46 -8.76 -7.70
C LYS A 59 -10.66 -10.27 -7.70
N ALA A 60 -9.59 -11.04 -7.67
CA ALA A 60 -9.64 -12.49 -7.86
C ALA A 60 -10.33 -13.19 -6.66
N PRO A 61 -11.33 -14.06 -6.92
CA PRO A 61 -11.84 -14.94 -5.88
C PRO A 61 -10.73 -15.87 -5.42
N ARG A 62 -10.64 -16.12 -4.10
CA ARG A 62 -9.64 -17.02 -3.52
C ARG A 62 -10.25 -18.41 -3.29
N PRO A 63 -9.54 -19.51 -3.64
CA PRO A 63 -8.26 -19.56 -4.36
C PRO A 63 -8.44 -19.24 -5.85
N CYS A 64 -7.43 -18.61 -6.45
CA CYS A 64 -7.44 -18.20 -7.85
C CYS A 64 -6.54 -19.13 -8.67
N ASP A 65 -7.15 -19.93 -9.54
CA ASP A 65 -6.42 -20.88 -10.39
C ASP A 65 -5.87 -20.22 -11.67
N THR A 66 -6.31 -18.99 -11.99
CA THR A 66 -5.94 -18.27 -13.22
C THR A 66 -5.72 -16.79 -12.96
N TRP A 67 -4.49 -16.32 -13.22
CA TRP A 67 -4.11 -14.92 -13.04
C TRP A 67 -4.40 -14.12 -14.32
N GLU A 68 -5.64 -13.68 -14.48
CA GLU A 68 -6.03 -12.85 -15.63
C GLU A 68 -5.74 -11.37 -15.36
N PHE A 69 -4.91 -10.77 -16.21
CA PHE A 69 -4.56 -9.36 -16.11
C PHE A 69 -5.61 -8.48 -16.78
N VAL A 70 -5.90 -7.34 -16.16
CA VAL A 70 -6.69 -6.29 -16.79
C VAL A 70 -5.93 -5.74 -18.00
N PRO A 71 -6.57 -5.62 -19.19
CA PRO A 71 -5.94 -5.00 -20.34
C PRO A 71 -5.48 -3.57 -20.03
N ARG A 72 -4.31 -3.16 -20.53
CA ARG A 72 -3.75 -1.81 -20.28
C ARG A 72 -4.72 -0.68 -20.67
N VAL A 73 -5.54 -0.90 -21.69
CA VAL A 73 -6.55 0.06 -22.17
C VAL A 73 -7.73 0.26 -21.20
N GLU A 74 -7.90 -0.65 -20.23
CA GLU A 74 -8.98 -0.63 -19.23
C GLU A 74 -8.48 -0.21 -17.83
N ILE A 75 -7.21 0.20 -17.70
CA ILE A 75 -6.62 0.49 -16.39
C ILE A 75 -7.25 1.71 -15.72
N GLN A 76 -7.55 2.77 -16.48
CA GLN A 76 -8.24 3.95 -15.96
C GLN A 76 -9.66 3.61 -15.50
N ASP A 77 -10.43 2.88 -16.33
CA ASP A 77 -11.79 2.43 -16.00
C ASP A 77 -11.78 1.55 -14.74
N THR A 78 -10.78 0.67 -14.62
CA THR A 78 -10.59 -0.16 -13.43
C THR A 78 -10.24 0.66 -12.20
N TYR A 79 -9.34 1.65 -12.32
CA TYR A 79 -8.99 2.55 -11.23
C TYR A 79 -10.21 3.34 -10.79
N ASP A 80 -10.96 3.95 -11.71
CA ASP A 80 -12.13 4.78 -11.38
C ASP A 80 -13.21 3.99 -10.63
N ALA A 81 -13.45 2.74 -11.02
CA ALA A 81 -14.39 1.83 -10.37
C ALA A 81 -13.87 1.17 -9.09
N ALA A 82 -12.58 1.31 -8.76
CA ALA A 82 -11.97 0.65 -7.62
C ALA A 82 -12.45 1.22 -6.27
N PRO A 83 -12.52 0.39 -5.22
CA PRO A 83 -12.72 0.88 -3.85
C PRO A 83 -11.55 1.77 -3.43
N LEU A 84 -11.80 2.68 -2.48
CA LEU A 84 -10.83 3.68 -2.03
C LEU A 84 -9.49 3.06 -1.58
N ASP A 85 -9.52 1.94 -0.86
CA ASP A 85 -8.32 1.27 -0.38
C ASP A 85 -7.46 0.71 -1.53
N LEU A 86 -8.09 0.22 -2.60
CA LEU A 86 -7.37 -0.21 -3.81
C LEU A 86 -6.78 1.00 -4.54
N LYS A 87 -7.53 2.10 -4.68
CA LYS A 87 -7.00 3.34 -5.29
C LYS A 87 -5.73 3.81 -4.57
N ARG A 88 -5.75 3.86 -3.23
CA ARG A 88 -4.59 4.18 -2.40
C ARG A 88 -3.43 3.22 -2.63
N ALA A 89 -3.70 1.92 -2.74
CA ALA A 89 -2.66 0.92 -3.04
C ALA A 89 -1.98 1.22 -4.38
N LEU A 90 -2.77 1.48 -5.42
CA LEU A 90 -2.26 1.73 -6.77
C LEU A 90 -1.48 3.05 -6.84
N GLU A 91 -1.96 4.10 -6.19
CA GLU A 91 -1.25 5.38 -6.06
C GLU A 91 0.08 5.21 -5.34
N PHE A 92 0.11 4.49 -4.22
CA PHE A 92 1.35 4.20 -3.50
C PHE A 92 2.37 3.50 -4.40
N LEU A 93 1.96 2.48 -5.16
CA LEU A 93 2.86 1.78 -6.07
C LEU A 93 3.50 2.72 -7.09
N VAL A 94 2.70 3.60 -7.70
CA VAL A 94 3.20 4.49 -8.76
C VAL A 94 4.00 5.65 -8.18
N ASP A 95 3.48 6.34 -7.17
CA ASP A 95 4.10 7.53 -6.59
C ASP A 95 5.42 7.20 -5.86
N CYS A 96 5.53 6.01 -5.25
CA CYS A 96 6.75 5.55 -4.59
C CYS A 96 7.61 4.61 -5.45
N ARG A 97 7.25 4.39 -6.73
CA ARG A 97 7.93 3.45 -7.65
C ARG A 97 8.11 2.05 -7.04
N TYR A 98 7.09 1.59 -6.32
CA TYR A 98 7.12 0.33 -5.60
C TYR A 98 6.88 -0.84 -6.56
N THR A 99 7.81 -1.79 -6.61
CA THR A 99 7.82 -2.86 -7.62
C THR A 99 7.18 -4.17 -7.15
N THR A 100 6.51 -4.16 -6.00
CA THR A 100 5.92 -5.37 -5.41
C THR A 100 4.42 -5.20 -5.30
N TYR A 101 3.66 -6.10 -5.91
CA TYR A 101 2.20 -6.07 -5.82
C TYR A 101 1.70 -6.30 -4.39
N LEU A 102 0.52 -5.75 -4.09
CA LEU A 102 -0.11 -5.76 -2.77
C LEU A 102 -1.37 -6.62 -2.78
N ASN A 103 -1.55 -7.46 -1.77
CA ASN A 103 -2.63 -8.45 -1.73
C ASN A 103 -3.97 -7.92 -1.20
N ASN A 104 -3.93 -6.92 -0.33
CA ASN A 104 -5.08 -6.30 0.33
C ASN A 104 -4.63 -5.02 1.06
N ASP A 105 -5.57 -4.33 1.74
CA ASP A 105 -5.26 -3.09 2.45
C ASP A 105 -4.27 -3.28 3.61
N LEU A 106 -4.33 -4.42 4.31
CA LEU A 106 -3.38 -4.75 5.37
C LEU A 106 -1.95 -4.86 4.82
N ASP A 107 -1.80 -5.54 3.68
CA ASP A 107 -0.52 -5.67 2.98
C ASP A 107 -0.01 -4.29 2.54
N ARG A 108 -0.86 -3.47 1.91
CA ARG A 108 -0.55 -2.07 1.55
C ARG A 108 -0.03 -1.28 2.75
N ARG A 109 -0.79 -1.24 3.85
CA ARG A 109 -0.43 -0.49 5.06
C ARG A 109 0.90 -0.94 5.65
N THR A 110 1.15 -2.25 5.67
CA THR A 110 2.41 -2.83 6.14
C THR A 110 3.57 -2.39 5.25
N HIS A 111 3.43 -2.51 3.92
CA HIS A 111 4.45 -2.09 2.96
C HIS A 111 4.72 -0.58 3.02
N GLU A 112 3.68 0.25 3.10
CA GLU A 112 3.79 1.69 3.28
C GLU A 112 4.51 2.06 4.58
N TYR A 113 4.16 1.39 5.69
CA TYR A 113 4.80 1.61 6.98
C TYR A 113 6.31 1.41 6.87
N PHE A 114 6.77 0.30 6.30
CA PHE A 114 8.20 0.03 6.15
C PHE A 114 8.89 0.92 5.11
N HIS A 115 8.20 1.26 4.01
CA HIS A 115 8.71 2.21 3.03
C HIS A 115 8.99 3.57 3.68
N ARG A 116 8.03 4.07 4.45
CA ARG A 116 8.19 5.32 5.18
C ARG A 116 9.21 5.19 6.32
N LEU A 117 9.21 4.09 7.08
CA LEU A 117 10.14 3.86 8.20
C LEU A 117 11.58 3.85 7.71
N GLY A 118 11.86 3.20 6.57
CA GLY A 118 13.16 3.27 5.91
C GLY A 118 13.58 4.71 5.69
N SER A 119 12.70 5.56 5.16
CA SER A 119 13.00 7.01 4.98
C SER A 119 13.32 7.73 6.30
N ILE A 120 12.64 7.38 7.41
CA ILE A 120 12.87 7.96 8.73
C ILE A 120 14.19 7.50 9.34
N GLU A 121 14.52 6.21 9.26
CA GLU A 121 15.78 5.67 9.79
C GLU A 121 17.00 6.35 9.15
N HIS A 122 16.91 6.72 7.86
CA HIS A 122 17.94 7.51 7.17
C HIS A 122 18.11 8.94 7.74
N THR A 123 17.07 9.50 8.37
CA THR A 123 17.12 10.83 9.01
C THR A 123 17.53 10.79 10.48
N GLY A 124 17.86 9.61 11.02
CA GLY A 124 18.36 9.44 12.38
C GLY A 124 17.30 9.42 13.49
N SER A 125 16.01 9.40 13.14
CA SER A 125 14.94 9.14 14.11
C SER A 125 14.64 7.64 14.17
N SER A 126 14.37 7.13 15.36
CA SER A 126 14.10 5.70 15.56
C SER A 126 12.63 5.33 15.46
N ARG A 127 11.70 6.29 15.54
CA ARG A 127 10.24 6.03 15.57
C ARG A 127 9.40 7.16 15.02
N TRP A 128 8.21 6.79 14.56
CA TRP A 128 7.16 7.71 14.18
C TRP A 128 6.70 8.56 15.38
N PRO A 129 6.58 9.89 15.22
CA PRO A 129 5.92 10.70 16.22
C PRO A 129 4.45 10.29 16.33
N ALA A 130 3.92 10.24 17.55
CA ALA A 130 2.50 9.99 17.76
C ALA A 130 1.65 11.07 17.05
N GLN A 131 0.60 10.65 16.34
CA GLN A 131 -0.31 11.58 15.69
C GLN A 131 -1.01 12.51 16.70
N SER A 132 -1.47 13.66 16.22
CA SER A 132 -2.37 14.52 17.01
C SER A 132 -3.65 13.75 17.39
N PRO A 133 -4.30 14.04 18.52
CA PRO A 133 -5.52 13.34 18.91
C PRO A 133 -6.64 13.38 17.88
N ALA A 134 -6.79 14.50 17.15
CA ALA A 134 -7.79 14.64 16.11
C ALA A 134 -7.49 13.73 14.90
N ALA A 135 -6.24 13.70 14.45
CA ALA A 135 -5.82 12.83 13.34
C ALA A 135 -5.99 11.35 13.71
N PHE A 136 -5.53 10.95 14.90
CA PHE A 136 -5.69 9.58 15.39
C PHE A 136 -7.17 9.14 15.42
N TYR A 137 -8.06 10.01 15.92
CA TYR A 137 -9.47 9.69 16.00
C TYR A 137 -10.13 9.57 14.62
N GLN A 138 -9.76 10.44 13.67
CA GLN A 138 -10.23 10.34 12.29
C GLN A 138 -9.77 9.03 11.64
N ASP A 139 -8.49 8.67 11.81
CA ASP A 139 -7.94 7.42 11.27
C ASP A 139 -8.58 6.19 11.92
N PHE A 140 -8.85 6.24 13.23
CA PHE A 140 -9.58 5.20 13.94
C PHE A 140 -11.00 5.01 13.37
N MET A 141 -11.75 6.09 13.19
CA MET A 141 -13.12 6.02 12.66
C MET A 141 -13.16 5.55 11.20
N ALA A 142 -12.11 5.86 10.43
CA ALA A 142 -11.97 5.40 9.05
C ALA A 142 -11.46 3.96 8.91
N ALA A 143 -10.92 3.36 9.99
CA ALA A 143 -10.40 2.01 9.96
C ALA A 143 -11.51 0.95 9.94
N HIS A 144 -11.22 -0.22 9.38
CA HIS A 144 -12.12 -1.37 9.39
C HIS A 144 -12.38 -1.87 10.82
N GLU A 145 -13.57 -2.42 11.08
CA GLU A 145 -14.00 -2.86 12.42
C GLU A 145 -12.99 -3.77 13.16
N PRO A 146 -12.33 -4.76 12.50
CA PRO A 146 -11.32 -5.57 13.18
C PRO A 146 -10.11 -4.77 13.69
N VAL A 147 -9.70 -3.73 12.95
CA VAL A 147 -8.63 -2.82 13.35
C VAL A 147 -9.08 -1.94 14.50
N GLN A 148 -10.29 -1.39 14.44
CA GLN A 148 -10.87 -0.63 15.57
C GLN A 148 -10.89 -1.48 16.85
N LYS A 149 -11.34 -2.73 16.76
CA LYS A 149 -11.34 -3.68 17.89
C LYS A 149 -9.94 -3.94 18.43
N SER A 150 -8.94 -4.05 17.55
CA SER A 150 -7.53 -4.21 17.92
C SER A 150 -7.00 -3.00 18.70
N VAL A 151 -7.32 -1.77 18.26
CA VAL A 151 -6.99 -0.52 18.96
C VAL A 151 -7.62 -0.48 20.35
N LEU A 152 -8.93 -0.74 20.46
CA LEU A 152 -9.64 -0.77 21.74
C LEU A 152 -9.08 -1.84 22.69
N THR A 153 -8.66 -2.98 22.13
CA THR A 153 -8.06 -4.07 22.91
C THR A 153 -6.65 -3.71 23.38
N THR A 154 -5.87 -3.00 22.56
CA THR A 154 -4.55 -2.45 22.92
C THR A 154 -4.65 -1.50 24.12
N PHE A 155 -5.66 -0.62 24.16
CA PHE A 155 -5.94 0.20 25.37
C PHE A 155 -6.12 -0.65 26.63
N GLY A 156 -6.97 -1.69 26.56
CA GLY A 156 -7.27 -2.55 27.70
C GLY A 156 -6.05 -3.35 28.17
N LEU A 157 -5.33 -3.96 27.23
CA LEU A 157 -4.12 -4.76 27.53
C LEU A 157 -3.01 -3.90 28.15
N TRP A 158 -2.80 -2.70 27.62
CA TRP A 158 -1.78 -1.79 28.14
C TRP A 158 -2.00 -1.41 29.61
N LYS A 159 -3.26 -1.16 29.99
CA LYS A 159 -3.64 -0.87 31.39
C LYS A 159 -3.46 -2.08 32.28
N TYR A 160 -3.98 -3.23 31.82
CA TYR A 160 -3.92 -4.48 32.56
C TYR A 160 -2.48 -4.90 32.89
N ASN A 161 -1.58 -4.82 31.91
CA ASN A 161 -0.17 -5.18 32.09
C ASN A 161 0.62 -4.25 33.02
N ARG A 162 0.06 -3.09 33.38
CA ARG A 162 0.63 -2.17 34.38
C ARG A 162 -0.06 -2.29 35.74
N GLY A 163 -0.78 -3.38 35.99
CA GLY A 163 -1.47 -3.65 37.25
C GLY A 163 -2.82 -2.94 37.40
N GLY A 164 -3.32 -2.34 36.31
CA GLY A 164 -4.67 -1.74 36.29
C GLY A 164 -5.75 -2.76 35.94
N GLU A 165 -7.00 -2.32 36.00
CA GLU A 165 -8.13 -3.11 35.50
C GLU A 165 -8.17 -3.11 33.97
N TYR A 166 -8.50 -4.27 33.38
CA TYR A 166 -8.72 -4.39 31.96
C TYR A 166 -10.00 -3.64 31.55
N THR A 167 -9.83 -2.44 30.98
CA THR A 167 -10.93 -1.58 30.56
C THR A 167 -10.67 -0.99 29.18
N LYS A 168 -11.58 -1.27 28.25
CA LYS A 168 -11.57 -0.66 26.90
C LYS A 168 -12.41 0.61 26.92
N PRO A 169 -11.95 1.72 26.32
CA PRO A 169 -12.82 2.87 26.11
C PRO A 169 -13.97 2.49 25.17
N ALA A 170 -15.13 3.12 25.34
CA ALA A 170 -16.17 3.08 24.32
C ALA A 170 -15.70 3.82 23.05
N PRO A 171 -16.23 3.50 21.84
CA PRO A 171 -15.80 4.14 20.59
C PRO A 171 -15.85 5.67 20.59
N ASP A 172 -16.83 6.27 21.26
CA ASP A 172 -17.01 7.71 21.43
C ASP A 172 -16.03 8.33 22.45
N GLU A 173 -15.47 7.53 23.35
CA GLU A 173 -14.48 7.95 24.34
C GLU A 173 -13.03 7.90 23.84
N VAL A 174 -12.80 7.24 22.69
CA VAL A 174 -11.45 6.98 22.15
C VAL A 174 -10.62 8.25 21.98
N LEU A 175 -11.22 9.34 21.50
CA LEU A 175 -10.53 10.62 21.35
C LEU A 175 -9.97 11.13 22.68
N GLN A 176 -10.78 11.09 23.73
CA GLN A 176 -10.39 11.58 25.04
C GLN A 176 -9.38 10.62 25.70
N ALA A 177 -9.62 9.31 25.58
CA ALA A 177 -8.70 8.28 26.08
C ALA A 177 -7.31 8.41 25.43
N TYR A 178 -7.24 8.59 24.11
CA TYR A 178 -5.99 8.82 23.41
C TYR A 178 -5.33 10.13 23.85
N ARG A 179 -6.08 11.23 23.96
CA ARG A 179 -5.55 12.53 24.38
C ARG A 179 -4.80 12.43 25.72
N THR A 180 -5.40 11.77 26.71
CA THR A 180 -4.83 11.60 28.06
C THR A 180 -3.83 10.45 28.18
N SER A 181 -3.65 9.65 27.13
CA SER A 181 -2.72 8.52 27.16
C SER A 181 -1.26 8.98 27.22
N PRO A 182 -0.40 8.21 27.92
CA PRO A 182 1.03 8.48 27.93
C PRO A 182 1.63 8.26 26.53
N PRO A 183 2.79 8.88 26.23
CA PRO A 183 3.42 8.80 24.92
C PRO A 183 3.64 7.37 24.42
N GLU A 184 4.03 6.44 25.32
CA GLU A 184 4.25 5.04 24.96
C GLU A 184 2.98 4.36 24.43
N LEU A 185 1.84 4.53 25.11
CA LEU A 185 0.57 3.98 24.64
C LEU A 185 0.15 4.62 23.31
N LYS A 186 0.38 5.92 23.13
CA LYS A 186 0.11 6.57 21.85
C LYS A 186 0.91 5.92 20.73
N VAL A 187 2.19 5.65 20.93
CA VAL A 187 3.02 4.94 19.92
C VAL A 187 2.42 3.58 19.56
N LEU A 188 2.01 2.78 20.55
CA LEU A 188 1.39 1.47 20.31
C LEU A 188 0.10 1.59 19.48
N LEU A 189 -0.77 2.53 19.85
CA LEU A 189 -2.06 2.72 19.18
C LEU A 189 -1.90 3.23 17.74
N ASN A 190 -0.97 4.16 17.52
CA ASN A 190 -0.64 4.62 16.16
C ASN A 190 -0.08 3.47 15.33
N TRP A 191 0.84 2.67 15.88
CA TRP A 191 1.39 1.53 15.17
C TRP A 191 0.29 0.57 14.71
N VAL A 192 -0.64 0.20 15.60
CA VAL A 192 -1.78 -0.66 15.25
C VAL A 192 -2.61 -0.09 14.10
N LEU A 193 -2.88 1.22 14.10
CA LEU A 193 -3.61 1.89 13.02
C LEU A 193 -2.81 1.97 11.71
N ASP A 194 -1.54 2.40 11.81
CA ASP A 194 -0.65 2.64 10.67
C ASP A 194 -0.47 1.38 9.84
N ILE A 195 -0.25 0.23 10.50
CA ILE A 195 -0.12 -1.05 9.81
C ILE A 195 -1.45 -1.76 9.60
N GLY A 196 -2.56 -1.25 10.16
CA GLY A 196 -3.87 -1.88 10.07
C GLY A 196 -3.98 -3.22 10.82
N SER A 197 -3.25 -3.38 11.93
CA SER A 197 -3.18 -4.65 12.65
C SER A 197 -4.53 -5.08 13.22
N ILE A 198 -4.94 -6.30 12.90
CA ILE A 198 -6.09 -6.96 13.55
C ILE A 198 -5.71 -7.65 14.87
N VAL A 199 -4.41 -7.69 15.18
CA VAL A 199 -3.86 -8.26 16.42
C VAL A 199 -3.44 -7.11 17.34
N PRO A 200 -3.94 -7.05 18.59
CA PRO A 200 -3.58 -6.00 19.51
C PRO A 200 -2.14 -6.19 20.00
N VAL A 201 -1.51 -5.10 20.42
CA VAL A 201 -0.17 -5.11 21.02
C VAL A 201 -0.25 -4.74 22.50
N GLN A 202 0.69 -5.25 23.29
CA GLN A 202 0.69 -5.03 24.74
C GLN A 202 1.79 -4.05 25.15
N ASP A 203 2.95 -4.15 24.51
CA ASP A 203 4.10 -3.31 24.78
C ASP A 203 4.98 -3.11 23.53
N LEU A 204 6.04 -2.32 23.69
CA LEU A 204 6.94 -1.97 22.60
C LEU A 204 7.79 -3.14 22.08
N ARG A 205 7.94 -4.22 22.88
CA ARG A 205 8.65 -5.44 22.46
C ARG A 205 7.78 -6.24 21.51
N ASP A 206 6.47 -6.29 21.76
CA ASP A 206 5.52 -6.90 20.82
C ASP A 206 5.63 -6.21 19.46
N VAL A 207 5.63 -4.88 19.43
CA VAL A 207 5.80 -4.10 18.19
C VAL A 207 7.09 -4.51 17.47
N ALA A 208 8.23 -4.51 18.16
CA ALA A 208 9.51 -4.88 17.55
C ALA A 208 9.51 -6.33 17.01
N GLN A 209 8.86 -7.26 17.70
CA GLN A 209 8.73 -8.64 17.25
C GLN A 209 7.83 -8.78 16.01
N HIS A 210 6.71 -8.07 15.98
CA HIS A 210 5.81 -8.04 14.83
C HIS A 210 6.52 -7.42 13.63
N GLU A 211 7.22 -6.30 13.85
CA GLU A 211 8.01 -5.64 12.81
C GLU A 211 9.10 -6.55 12.24
N GLY A 212 9.84 -7.27 13.08
CA GLY A 212 10.83 -8.23 12.61
C GLY A 212 10.24 -9.32 11.73
N THR A 213 9.06 -9.82 12.10
CA THR A 213 8.33 -10.85 11.35
C THR A 213 7.82 -10.31 10.00
N MET A 214 7.19 -9.14 10.01
CA MET A 214 6.65 -8.48 8.82
C MET A 214 7.75 -8.05 7.86
N ARG A 215 8.86 -7.52 8.38
CA ARG A 215 10.02 -7.14 7.57
C ARG A 215 10.59 -8.34 6.82
N LYS A 216 10.78 -9.46 7.53
CA LYS A 216 11.22 -10.71 6.90
C LYS A 216 10.25 -11.19 5.83
N TYR A 217 8.94 -11.14 6.10
CA TYR A 217 7.91 -11.48 5.11
C TYR A 217 7.99 -10.60 3.85
N ILE A 218 8.14 -9.29 4.02
CA ILE A 218 8.28 -8.33 2.92
C ILE A 218 9.56 -8.61 2.13
N GLU A 219 10.70 -8.78 2.80
CA GLU A 219 11.98 -9.10 2.17
C GLU A 219 11.93 -10.42 1.39
N ASP A 220 11.33 -11.46 1.96
CA ASP A 220 11.13 -12.75 1.31
C ASP A 220 10.18 -12.62 0.10
N SER A 221 9.09 -11.86 0.23
CA SER A 221 8.14 -11.57 -0.86
C SER A 221 8.83 -10.85 -2.02
N ILE A 222 9.62 -9.81 -1.73
CA ILE A 222 10.41 -9.07 -2.73
C ILE A 222 11.44 -9.99 -3.38
N ARG A 223 12.17 -10.81 -2.59
CA ARG A 223 13.20 -11.71 -3.09
C ARG A 223 12.64 -12.77 -4.03
N VAL A 224 11.59 -13.47 -3.61
CA VAL A 224 10.95 -14.53 -4.42
C VAL A 224 10.45 -13.94 -5.74
N LYS A 225 9.80 -12.78 -5.70
CA LYS A 225 9.30 -12.12 -6.92
C LYS A 225 10.43 -11.71 -7.86
N ASN A 226 11.52 -11.16 -7.33
CA ASN A 226 12.70 -10.84 -8.15
C ASN A 226 13.33 -12.08 -8.80
N GLN A 227 13.30 -13.25 -8.14
CA GLN A 227 13.82 -14.51 -8.69
C GLN A 227 12.92 -15.15 -9.76
N VAL A 228 11.59 -15.06 -9.58
CA VAL A 228 10.61 -15.67 -10.49
C VAL A 228 10.36 -14.81 -11.72
N GLN A 229 10.29 -13.49 -11.57
CA GLN A 229 10.02 -12.56 -12.68
C GLN A 229 11.28 -12.23 -13.51
N TYR A 230 12.48 -12.45 -12.98
CA TYR A 230 13.76 -12.18 -13.68
C TYR A 230 14.77 -13.31 -13.46
N PRO A 231 14.56 -14.51 -14.04
CA PRO A 231 15.61 -15.52 -14.06
C PRO A 231 16.80 -14.96 -14.85
N ILE A 232 17.96 -14.94 -14.21
CA ILE A 232 19.25 -14.60 -14.83
C ILE A 232 19.58 -15.64 -15.91
#